data_AF-A0A5F2HUM6-F1
#
_entry.id   AF-A0A5F2HUM6-F1
#
_cell.length_a   1.000
_cell.length_b   1.000
_cell.length_c   1.000
_cell.angle_alpha   90.00
_cell.angle_beta   90.00
_cell.angle_gamma   90.00
#
_symmetry.space_group_name_H-M   'P 1'
#
loop_
_entity.id
_entity.type
_entity.pdbx_description
1 polymer ?
#
loop_
_entity_poly.entity_id
_entity_poly.type
_entity_poly.pdbx_seq_one_letter_code
_entity_poly.pdbx_strand_id
1 'polypeptide(L)'
;KPKATWVRPDVLAEVQFSGVTDRGILREAVFKGLREDLVSIPPKPPAPSRRRAGHEHGVPRENILQLLPDAVAPSREDLARYWERVADQALVHLA
;
A
#
# COMPACT_ATOMS: atom_id res chain seq x y z
N LYS A 1 -23.16 -12.15 -43.51
CA LYS A 1 -22.81 -11.76 -42.13
C LYS A 1 -21.30 -11.58 -42.07
N PRO A 2 -20.76 -10.40 -41.74
CA PRO A 2 -19.31 -10.26 -41.63
C PRO A 2 -18.79 -11.18 -40.53
N LYS A 3 -17.71 -11.92 -40.81
CA LYS A 3 -17.06 -12.85 -39.89
C LYS A 3 -16.08 -12.02 -39.04
N ALA A 4 -16.17 -12.08 -37.72
CA ALA A 4 -15.29 -11.31 -36.85
C ALA A 4 -13.84 -11.75 -37.05
N THR A 5 -12.95 -10.81 -37.36
CA THR A 5 -11.50 -11.02 -37.43
C THR A 5 -10.88 -10.46 -36.16
N TRP A 6 -10.25 -11.34 -35.38
CA TRP A 6 -9.47 -10.93 -34.21
C TRP A 6 -8.12 -10.41 -34.67
N VAL A 7 -7.79 -9.18 -34.28
CA VAL A 7 -6.48 -8.57 -34.49
C VAL A 7 -5.80 -8.40 -33.14
N ARG A 8 -4.47 -8.48 -33.12
CA ARG A 8 -3.68 -8.14 -31.93
C ARG A 8 -3.50 -6.62 -31.91
N PRO A 9 -4.03 -5.89 -30.91
CA PRO A 9 -3.77 -4.47 -30.78
C PRO A 9 -2.38 -4.25 -30.16
N ASP A 10 -1.45 -3.72 -30.95
CA ASP A 10 -0.15 -3.25 -30.45
C ASP A 10 -0.27 -1.76 -30.09
N VAL A 11 -1.07 -1.47 -29.06
CA VAL A 11 -1.29 -0.10 -28.58
C VAL A 11 -0.69 0.05 -27.19
N LEU A 12 0.11 1.09 -27.00
CA LEU A 12 0.78 1.38 -25.74
C LEU A 12 0.07 2.52 -25.02
N ALA A 13 0.08 2.48 -23.69
CA ALA A 13 -0.50 3.49 -22.83
C ALA A 13 0.59 4.25 -22.09
N GLU A 14 0.45 5.57 -22.03
CA GLU A 14 1.22 6.40 -21.12
C GLU A 14 0.56 6.42 -19.74
N VAL A 15 1.35 6.12 -18.71
CA VAL A 15 0.91 6.10 -17.31
C VAL A 15 1.92 6.88 -16.48
N GLN A 16 1.44 7.88 -15.75
CA GLN A 16 2.21 8.56 -14.72
C GLN A 16 2.04 7.80 -13.40
N PHE A 17 3.11 7.65 -12.63
CA PHE A 17 3.09 6.95 -11.35
C PHE A 17 4.18 7.52 -10.42
N SER A 18 4.02 7.36 -9.11
CA SER A 18 4.98 7.86 -8.11
C SER A 18 6.05 6.83 -7.71
N GLY A 19 5.82 5.54 -7.97
CA GLY A 19 6.82 4.51 -7.80
C GLY A 19 6.34 3.11 -8.20
N VAL A 20 7.25 2.14 -8.13
CA VAL A 20 6.96 0.71 -8.37
C VAL A 20 7.27 -0.07 -7.11
N THR A 21 6.37 -0.95 -6.67
CA THR A 21 6.62 -1.83 -5.53
C THR A 21 7.65 -2.91 -5.87
N ASP A 22 8.19 -3.57 -4.84
CA ASP A 22 9.03 -4.76 -4.97
C ASP A 22 8.35 -5.90 -5.76
N ARG A 23 7.01 -5.90 -5.78
CA ARG A 23 6.17 -6.84 -6.53
C ARG A 23 5.81 -6.38 -7.95
N GLY A 24 6.33 -5.24 -8.40
CA GLY A 24 6.09 -4.72 -9.76
C GLY A 24 4.75 -4.01 -9.94
N ILE A 25 4.12 -3.52 -8.86
CA ILE A 25 2.83 -2.79 -8.92
C ILE A 25 3.11 -1.28 -8.90
N LEU A 26 2.45 -0.52 -9.78
CA LEU A 26 2.54 0.94 -9.81
C LEU A 26 1.80 1.59 -8.61
N ARG A 27 2.39 2.63 -8.03
CA ARG A 27 1.77 3.47 -7.01
C ARG A 27 1.22 4.75 -7.62
N GLU A 28 0.01 5.13 -7.20
CA GLU A 28 -0.67 6.36 -7.63
C GLU A 28 -0.71 6.49 -9.17
N ALA A 29 -1.05 5.39 -9.84
CA ALA A 29 -1.06 5.33 -11.29
C ALA A 29 -2.18 6.20 -11.88
N VAL A 30 -1.82 7.08 -12.82
CA VAL A 30 -2.73 7.95 -13.57
C VAL A 30 -2.56 7.67 -15.06
N PHE A 31 -3.63 7.22 -15.70
CA PHE A 31 -3.67 7.03 -17.15
C PHE A 31 -3.63 8.39 -17.86
N LYS A 32 -2.72 8.54 -18.83
CA LYS A 32 -2.59 9.77 -19.63
C LYS A 32 -3.14 9.63 -21.04
N GLY A 33 -3.09 8.43 -21.62
CA GLY A 33 -3.64 8.18 -22.95
C GLY A 33 -3.01 6.98 -23.64
N LEU A 34 -3.60 6.57 -24.76
CA LEU A 34 -2.99 5.64 -25.70
C LEU A 34 -2.11 6.44 -26.67
N ARG A 35 -0.91 5.93 -26.95
CA ARG A 35 0.08 6.60 -27.78
C ARG A 35 0.71 5.64 -28.76
N GLU A 36 0.83 6.07 -30.01
CA GLU A 36 1.40 5.31 -31.11
C GLU A 36 2.92 5.54 -31.26
N ASP A 37 3.43 6.64 -30.69
CA ASP A 37 4.84 7.02 -30.75
C ASP A 37 5.69 6.37 -29.66
N LEU A 38 5.06 5.61 -28.75
CA LEU A 38 5.77 4.85 -27.72
C LEU A 38 6.47 3.64 -28.36
N VAL A 39 7.69 3.37 -27.90
CA VAL A 39 8.45 2.19 -28.33
C VAL A 39 7.99 0.99 -27.52
N SER A 40 7.66 -0.12 -28.19
CA SER A 40 7.32 -1.38 -27.53
C SER A 40 8.53 -1.91 -26.76
N ILE A 41 8.37 -2.05 -25.45
CA ILE A 41 9.38 -2.63 -24.57
C ILE A 41 9.05 -4.11 -24.39
N PRO A 42 10.02 -5.04 -24.60
CA PRO A 42 9.77 -6.45 -24.38
C PRO A 42 9.29 -6.68 -22.94
N PRO A 43 8.26 -7.52 -22.73
CA PRO A 43 7.74 -7.76 -21.40
C PRO A 43 8.84 -8.34 -20.53
N LYS A 44 9.12 -7.70 -19.40
CA LYS A 44 9.96 -8.30 -18.37
C LYS A 44 9.28 -9.60 -17.94
N PRO A 45 10.00 -10.74 -17.88
CA PRO A 45 9.42 -11.97 -17.37
C PRO A 45 8.80 -11.70 -16.01
N PRO A 46 7.58 -12.22 -15.74
CA PRO A 46 6.91 -11.95 -14.49
C PRO A 46 7.86 -12.33 -13.36
N ALA A 47 8.15 -11.36 -12.48
CA ALA A 47 8.86 -11.68 -11.27
C ALA A 47 8.07 -12.81 -10.59
N PRO A 48 8.75 -13.88 -10.11
CA PRO A 48 8.06 -14.96 -9.43
C PRO A 48 7.17 -14.33 -8.37
N SER A 49 5.85 -14.56 -8.47
CA SER A 49 4.95 -13.93 -7.52
C SER A 49 5.43 -14.36 -6.14
N ARG A 50 5.83 -13.41 -5.30
CA ARG A 50 5.88 -13.64 -3.85
C ARG A 50 4.43 -13.78 -3.38
N ARG A 51 3.71 -14.81 -3.86
CA ARG A 51 2.54 -15.37 -3.20
C ARG A 51 3.09 -15.91 -1.90
N ARG A 52 3.10 -15.04 -0.88
CA ARG A 52 3.43 -15.33 0.52
C ARG A 52 4.30 -16.58 0.66
N ALA A 53 5.51 -16.58 0.07
CA ALA A 53 6.59 -17.28 0.74
C ALA A 53 6.62 -16.57 2.09
N GLY A 54 6.26 -17.30 3.15
CA GLY A 54 5.88 -16.77 4.45
C GLY A 54 6.72 -15.54 4.75
N HIS A 55 6.06 -14.38 4.78
CA HIS A 55 6.72 -13.17 5.23
C HIS A 55 6.99 -13.40 6.72
N GLU A 56 8.15 -13.98 7.06
CA GLU A 56 8.73 -13.85 8.40
C GLU A 56 9.12 -12.38 8.69
N HIS A 57 9.10 -11.54 7.65
CA HIS A 57 9.42 -10.11 7.70
C HIS A 57 8.24 -9.23 7.26
N GLY A 58 7.01 -9.72 7.39
CA GLY A 58 5.87 -8.81 7.51
C GLY A 58 5.96 -8.18 8.89
N VAL A 59 5.62 -6.89 9.04
CA VAL A 59 5.34 -6.37 10.38
C VAL A 59 4.33 -7.33 10.99
N PRO A 60 4.67 -8.04 12.08
CA PRO A 60 3.81 -9.06 12.58
C PRO A 60 2.49 -8.42 12.99
N ARG A 61 1.40 -9.18 12.90
CA ARG A 61 0.04 -8.69 13.18
C ARG A 61 -0.15 -8.30 14.66
N GLU A 62 0.87 -8.50 15.49
CA GLU A 62 1.09 -7.75 16.72
C GLU A 62 1.45 -6.29 16.33
N ASN A 63 0.49 -5.51 15.86
CA ASN A 63 -0.41 -4.74 16.72
C ASN A 63 0.40 -3.58 17.34
N ILE A 64 -0.09 -2.35 17.17
CA ILE A 64 0.30 -1.16 17.94
C ILE A 64 0.15 -1.35 19.48
N LEU A 65 -0.16 -2.57 19.92
CA LEU A 65 -0.23 -3.08 21.28
C LEU A 65 0.99 -3.93 21.69
N GLN A 66 2.05 -4.06 20.87
CA GLN A 66 3.26 -4.70 21.35
C GLN A 66 3.94 -3.75 22.34
N LEU A 67 3.75 -4.03 23.63
CA LEU A 67 4.47 -3.40 24.73
C LEU A 67 5.98 -3.55 24.44
N LEU A 68 6.74 -2.46 24.64
CA LEU A 68 8.20 -2.56 24.74
C LEU A 68 8.58 -3.66 25.74
N PRO A 69 9.78 -4.26 25.66
CA PRO A 69 10.16 -5.41 26.51
C PRO A 69 9.84 -5.25 28.01
N ASP A 70 9.89 -4.02 28.52
CA ASP A 70 9.62 -3.68 29.92
C ASP A 70 8.35 -2.81 30.12
N ALA A 71 7.52 -2.65 29.09
CA ALA A 71 6.33 -1.81 29.20
C ALA A 71 5.23 -2.51 29.99
N VAL A 72 4.70 -1.80 30.98
CA VAL A 72 3.58 -2.22 31.81
C VAL A 72 2.31 -1.56 31.27
N ALA A 73 1.34 -2.36 30.81
CA ALA A 73 0.05 -1.83 30.40
C ALA A 73 -0.75 -1.32 31.62
N PRO A 74 -1.22 -0.06 31.62
CA PRO A 74 -2.03 0.46 32.71
C PRO A 74 -3.42 -0.20 32.74
N SER A 75 -4.02 -0.29 33.93
CA SER A 75 -5.41 -0.73 34.06
C SER A 75 -6.37 0.31 33.47
N ARG A 76 -7.62 -0.10 33.24
CA ARG A 76 -8.67 0.82 32.76
C ARG A 76 -8.92 1.98 33.75
N GLU A 77 -8.81 1.71 35.05
CA GLU A 77 -8.96 2.72 36.10
C GLU A 77 -7.79 3.70 36.12
N ASP A 78 -6.57 3.21 35.90
CA ASP A 78 -5.38 4.07 35.81
C ASP A 78 -5.43 4.98 34.59
N LEU A 79 -5.91 4.47 33.46
CA LEU A 79 -6.16 5.27 32.26
C LEU A 79 -7.20 6.35 32.52
N ALA A 80 -8.33 6.02 33.16
CA ALA A 80 -9.36 7.00 33.48
C ALA A 80 -8.81 8.12 34.38
N ARG A 81 -8.13 7.76 35.47
CA ARG A 81 -7.51 8.72 36.41
C ARG A 81 -6.45 9.59 35.73
N TYR A 82 -5.67 9.00 34.84
CA TYR A 82 -4.67 9.74 34.07
C TYR A 82 -5.33 10.80 33.20
N TRP A 83 -6.35 10.41 32.42
CA TRP A 83 -7.05 11.30 31.49
C TRP A 83 -7.82 12.40 32.22
N GLU A 84 -8.47 12.11 33.35
CA GLU A 84 -9.11 13.13 34.19
C GLU A 84 -8.11 14.22 34.62
N ARG A 85 -6.88 13.83 34.96
CA ARG A 85 -5.84 14.78 35.40
C ARG A 85 -5.32 15.68 34.28
N VAL A 86 -5.25 15.18 33.04
CA VAL A 86 -4.64 15.91 31.91
C VAL A 86 -5.67 16.49 30.93
N ALA A 87 -6.96 16.24 31.12
CA ALA A 87 -8.01 16.58 30.17
C ALA A 87 -7.98 18.05 29.74
N ASP A 88 -7.92 18.99 30.68
CA ASP A 88 -7.96 20.43 30.37
C ASP A 88 -6.80 20.88 29.47
N GLN A 89 -5.61 20.29 29.64
CA GLN A 89 -4.45 20.58 28.80
C GLN A 89 -4.52 19.84 27.45
N ALA A 90 -4.95 18.59 27.47
CA ALA A 90 -5.02 17.75 26.27
C ALA A 90 -6.07 18.26 25.27
N LEU A 91 -7.21 18.74 25.77
CA LEU A 91 -8.32 19.20 24.94
C LEU A 91 -7.97 20.40 24.06
N VAL A 92 -6.99 21.23 24.46
CA VAL A 92 -6.51 22.37 23.66
C VAL A 92 -5.95 21.94 22.30
N HIS A 93 -5.48 20.70 22.18
CA HIS A 93 -4.78 20.19 21.00
C HIS A 93 -5.61 19.21 20.16
N LEU A 94 -6.86 18.93 20.54
CA LEU A 94 -7.74 17.94 19.89
C LEU A 94 -8.76 18.56 18.92
N ALA A 95 -8.48 19.76 18.41
CA ALA A 95 -9.35 20.51 17.49
C ALA A 95 -9.30 20.00 16.04
#